data_AF-A0A256I590-F1
#
_entry.id   AF-A0A256I590-F1
#
_cell.length_a   1.000
_cell.length_b   1.000
_cell.length_c   1.000
_cell.angle_alpha   90.00
_cell.angle_beta   90.00
_cell.angle_gamma   90.00
#
_symmetry.space_group_name_H-M   'P 1'
#
loop_
_entity.id
_entity.type
_entity.pdbx_description
1 polymer ?
#
loop_
_entity_poly.entity_id
_entity_poly.type
_entity_poly.pdbx_seq_one_letter_code
_entity_poly.pdbx_strand_id
1 'polypeptide(L)'
;MVVIICVIRDISARKARERELELKERAMDEANVGIQITDPTKADNPLVYVNEGFERMTGYTREEAIGRNPRFLQGEDTDSEQVAQLRAAIDAEEPTSLELRNERRDGTAYWNRISITPVRDEDDVLQNYIGIQQDVTERKESERQFEARKDLLGEIYETTTDSELTFEEKLSELLEASRDYFDLPYGF
;
A
#
# COMPACT_ATOMS: atom_id res chain seq x y z
N MET A 1 -11.22 68.97 -8.82
CA MET A 1 -12.18 68.00 -8.26
C MET A 1 -11.74 66.63 -8.72
N VAL A 2 -11.23 65.77 -7.82
CA VAL A 2 -10.75 64.43 -8.16
C VAL A 2 -11.84 63.43 -7.79
N VAL A 3 -12.35 62.67 -8.76
CA VAL A 3 -13.30 61.59 -8.53
C VAL A 3 -12.50 60.30 -8.34
N ILE A 4 -12.56 59.73 -7.13
CA ILE A 4 -12.02 58.39 -6.87
C ILE A 4 -13.13 57.40 -7.21
N ILE A 5 -12.96 56.63 -8.28
CA ILE A 5 -13.83 55.50 -8.61
C ILE A 5 -13.31 54.30 -7.83
N CYS A 6 -14.08 53.85 -6.83
CA CYS A 6 -13.79 52.64 -6.08
C CYS A 6 -14.56 51.49 -6.72
N VAL A 7 -13.86 50.51 -7.30
CA VAL A 7 -14.48 49.29 -7.83
C VAL A 7 -14.37 48.21 -6.76
N ILE A 8 -15.47 47.94 -6.06
CA ILE A 8 -15.55 46.81 -5.12
C ILE A 8 -15.86 45.57 -5.96
N ARG A 9 -14.86 44.70 -6.15
CA ARG A 9 -15.03 43.44 -6.87
C ARG A 9 -15.41 42.35 -5.86
N ASP A 10 -16.57 41.73 -6.02
CA ASP A 10 -17.01 40.61 -5.19
C ASP A 10 -16.11 39.40 -5.45
N ILE A 11 -15.41 38.94 -4.42
CA ILE A 11 -14.48 37.81 -4.45
C ILE A 11 -14.98 36.62 -3.62
N SER A 12 -16.22 36.67 -3.11
CA SER A 12 -16.76 35.70 -2.16
C SER A 12 -16.80 34.30 -2.76
N ALA A 13 -17.29 34.17 -3.99
CA ALA A 13 -17.37 32.90 -4.72
C ALA A 13 -15.99 32.31 -5.09
N ARG A 14 -14.97 33.16 -5.27
CA ARG A 14 -13.59 32.70 -5.52
C ARG A 14 -12.98 32.15 -4.23
N LYS A 15 -13.08 32.91 -3.14
CA LYS A 15 -12.59 32.50 -1.81
C LYS A 15 -13.27 31.23 -1.30
N ALA A 16 -14.55 31.02 -1.60
CA ALA A 16 -15.26 29.81 -1.23
C ALA A 16 -14.69 28.56 -1.92
N ARG A 17 -14.46 28.65 -3.24
CA ARG A 17 -13.85 27.54 -4.02
C ARG A 17 -12.42 27.24 -3.59
N GLU A 18 -11.62 28.28 -3.34
CA GLU A 18 -10.25 28.14 -2.86
C GLU A 18 -10.20 27.37 -1.52
N ARG A 19 -11.04 27.77 -0.55
CA ARG A 19 -11.15 27.06 0.74
C ARG A 19 -11.62 25.61 0.59
N GLU A 20 -12.52 25.35 -0.35
CA GLU A 20 -13.00 23.99 -0.61
C GLU A 20 -11.88 23.10 -1.17
N LEU A 21 -11.09 23.62 -2.10
CA LEU A 21 -9.92 22.93 -2.65
C LEU A 21 -8.87 22.68 -1.57
N GLU A 22 -8.52 23.70 -0.77
CA GLU A 22 -7.59 23.58 0.36
C GLU A 22 -8.06 22.55 1.40
N LEU A 23 -9.37 22.43 1.63
CA LEU A 23 -9.92 21.42 2.53
C LEU A 23 -9.76 20.02 1.94
N LYS A 24 -10.06 19.84 0.65
CA LYS A 24 -9.93 18.55 -0.04
C LYS A 24 -8.47 18.09 -0.10
N GLU A 25 -7.55 18.99 -0.41
CA GLU A 25 -6.11 18.72 -0.45
C GLU A 25 -5.60 18.26 0.92
N ARG A 26 -5.88 19.05 1.98
CA ARG A 26 -5.51 18.66 3.35
C ARG A 26 -6.12 17.33 3.78
N ALA A 27 -7.38 17.07 3.44
CA ALA A 27 -8.02 15.80 3.75
C ALA A 27 -7.33 14.61 3.06
N MET A 28 -6.83 14.80 1.84
CA MET A 28 -6.01 13.80 1.16
C MET A 28 -4.64 13.62 1.82
N ASP A 29 -3.99 14.70 2.25
CA ASP A 29 -2.66 14.66 2.87
C ASP A 29 -2.65 14.08 4.30
N GLU A 30 -3.71 14.30 5.07
CA GLU A 30 -3.88 13.74 6.42
C GLU A 30 -4.27 12.26 6.44
N ALA A 31 -4.67 11.70 5.29
CA ALA A 31 -5.06 10.31 5.21
C ALA A 31 -3.86 9.37 5.44
N ASN A 32 -4.08 8.26 6.15
CA ASN A 32 -3.09 7.20 6.35
C ASN A 32 -2.96 6.27 5.13
N VAL A 33 -3.07 6.84 3.92
CA VAL A 33 -2.97 6.14 2.64
C VAL A 33 -2.17 7.00 1.66
N GLY A 34 -1.45 6.34 0.76
CA GLY A 34 -0.85 6.98 -0.40
C GLY A 34 -1.90 7.14 -1.49
N ILE A 35 -2.11 8.36 -1.96
CA ILE A 35 -2.98 8.66 -3.09
C ILE A 35 -2.11 9.09 -4.25
N GLN A 36 -2.30 8.45 -5.39
CA GLN A 36 -1.59 8.74 -6.62
C GLN A 36 -2.54 8.83 -7.80
N ILE A 37 -2.23 9.67 -8.78
CA ILE A 37 -2.96 9.76 -10.04
C ILE A 37 -1.97 9.58 -11.18
N THR A 38 -2.31 8.74 -12.16
CA THR A 38 -1.53 8.57 -13.39
C THR A 38 -2.31 9.04 -14.61
N ASP A 39 -1.57 9.34 -15.67
CA ASP A 39 -2.11 9.84 -16.94
C ASP A 39 -1.81 8.86 -18.08
N PRO A 40 -2.77 8.00 -18.46
CA PRO A 40 -2.57 6.99 -19.50
C PRO A 40 -2.44 7.58 -20.91
N THR A 41 -2.75 8.87 -21.10
CA THR A 41 -2.58 9.54 -22.39
C THR A 41 -1.11 9.87 -22.67
N LYS A 42 -0.26 9.83 -21.64
CA LYS A 42 1.19 10.04 -21.74
C LYS A 42 1.93 8.72 -21.85
N ALA A 43 3.09 8.77 -22.51
CA ALA A 43 3.96 7.62 -22.64
C ALA A 43 4.27 7.00 -21.27
N ASP A 44 4.05 5.71 -21.15
CA ASP A 44 4.31 4.90 -19.96
C ASP A 44 3.40 5.16 -18.75
N ASN A 45 2.23 5.81 -18.92
CA ASN A 45 1.24 6.06 -17.86
C ASN A 45 1.88 6.63 -16.56
N PRO A 46 2.56 7.79 -16.63
CA PRO A 46 3.33 8.34 -15.53
C PRO A 46 2.43 8.94 -14.44
N LEU A 47 2.98 9.04 -13.24
CA LEU A 47 2.42 9.81 -12.13
C LEU A 47 2.30 11.29 -12.49
N VAL A 48 1.11 11.86 -12.28
CA VAL A 48 0.81 13.29 -12.43
C VAL A 48 0.40 13.95 -11.12
N TYR A 49 0.11 13.18 -10.08
CA TYR A 49 -0.15 13.66 -8.73
C TYR A 49 0.20 12.60 -7.69
N VAL A 50 0.70 13.05 -6.54
CA VAL A 50 0.83 12.28 -5.30
C VAL A 50 0.52 13.16 -4.09
N ASN A 51 -0.14 12.61 -3.06
CA ASN A 51 -0.37 13.28 -1.77
C ASN A 51 0.84 13.11 -0.83
N GLU A 52 0.85 13.82 0.30
CA GLU A 52 1.90 13.66 1.32
C GLU A 52 1.91 12.24 1.94
N GLY A 53 0.76 11.56 1.98
CA GLY A 53 0.67 10.18 2.45
C GLY A 53 1.51 9.21 1.62
N PHE A 54 1.57 9.42 0.30
CA PHE A 54 2.43 8.65 -0.60
C PHE A 54 3.90 8.92 -0.31
N GLU A 55 4.27 10.18 -0.06
CA GLU A 55 5.67 10.55 0.23
C GLU A 55 6.13 9.93 1.54
N ARG A 56 5.31 10.03 2.61
CA ARG A 56 5.60 9.42 3.91
C ARG A 56 5.72 7.89 3.82
N MET A 57 4.86 7.26 3.02
CA MET A 57 4.87 5.81 2.84
C MET A 57 6.07 5.35 2.02
N THR A 58 6.32 5.95 0.86
CA THR A 58 7.33 5.44 -0.07
C THR A 58 8.73 5.98 0.20
N GLY A 59 8.83 7.09 0.92
CA GLY A 59 10.08 7.84 1.13
C GLY A 59 10.53 8.65 -0.08
N TYR A 60 9.78 8.63 -1.20
CA TYR A 60 10.04 9.48 -2.35
C TYR A 60 9.35 10.81 -2.22
N THR A 61 10.05 11.88 -2.58
CA THR A 61 9.41 13.20 -2.72
C THR A 61 8.50 13.23 -3.93
N ARG A 62 7.52 14.13 -3.93
CA ARG A 62 6.66 14.43 -5.08
C ARG A 62 7.51 14.70 -6.33
N GLU A 63 8.57 15.49 -6.22
CA GLU A 63 9.45 15.84 -7.34
C GLU A 63 10.17 14.62 -7.93
N GLU A 64 10.54 13.64 -7.10
CA GLU A 64 11.18 12.39 -7.54
C GLU A 64 10.19 11.38 -8.12
N ALA A 65 8.91 11.47 -7.75
CA ALA A 65 7.87 10.52 -8.16
C ALA A 65 7.15 10.94 -9.46
N ILE A 66 6.83 12.23 -9.60
CA ILE A 66 6.08 12.76 -10.74
C ILE A 66 6.83 12.50 -12.05
N GLY A 67 6.09 12.11 -13.09
CA GLY A 67 6.64 11.78 -14.41
C GLY A 67 7.15 10.35 -14.55
N ARG A 68 7.12 9.53 -13.49
CA ARG A 68 7.54 8.11 -13.53
C ARG A 68 6.33 7.20 -13.44
N ASN A 69 6.42 6.03 -14.09
CA ASN A 69 5.44 4.98 -13.87
C ASN A 69 5.59 4.40 -12.44
N PRO A 70 4.50 4.17 -11.68
CA PRO A 70 4.57 3.66 -10.30
C PRO A 70 5.32 2.35 -10.10
N ARG A 71 5.62 1.60 -11.17
CA ARG A 71 6.39 0.35 -11.10
C ARG A 71 7.80 0.50 -10.53
N PHE A 72 8.33 1.72 -10.39
CA PHE A 72 9.61 1.92 -9.70
C PHE A 72 9.58 1.53 -8.21
N LEU A 73 8.39 1.36 -7.63
CA LEU A 73 8.21 0.83 -6.27
C LEU A 73 8.34 -0.70 -6.22
N GLN A 74 8.43 -1.39 -7.36
CA GLN A 74 8.59 -2.84 -7.42
C GLN A 74 10.07 -3.20 -7.22
N GLY A 75 10.32 -4.15 -6.32
CA GLY A 75 11.63 -4.73 -6.01
C GLY A 75 11.81 -6.16 -6.51
N GLU A 76 12.92 -6.79 -6.13
CA GLU A 76 13.27 -8.17 -6.52
C GLU A 76 12.25 -9.20 -5.99
N ASP A 77 11.75 -8.98 -4.77
CA ASP A 77 10.76 -9.85 -4.12
C ASP A 77 9.31 -9.57 -4.53
N THR A 78 9.08 -8.76 -5.57
CA THR A 78 7.72 -8.47 -6.05
C THR A 78 7.17 -9.66 -6.83
N ASP A 79 6.01 -10.14 -6.43
CA ASP A 79 5.35 -11.25 -7.11
C ASP A 79 4.94 -10.88 -8.55
N SER A 80 5.58 -11.54 -9.52
CA SER A 80 5.36 -11.33 -10.95
C SER A 80 3.92 -11.67 -11.40
N GLU A 81 3.24 -12.60 -10.73
CA GLU A 81 1.85 -12.97 -11.06
C GLU A 81 0.90 -11.84 -10.69
N GLN A 82 1.10 -11.24 -9.50
CA GLN A 82 0.31 -10.09 -9.06
C GLN A 82 0.56 -8.86 -9.94
N VAL A 83 1.81 -8.64 -10.37
CA VAL A 83 2.14 -7.57 -11.33
C VAL A 83 1.46 -7.79 -12.67
N ALA A 84 1.39 -9.04 -13.15
CA ALA A 84 0.68 -9.39 -14.37
C ALA A 84 -0.83 -9.15 -14.23
N GLN A 85 -1.43 -9.52 -13.10
CA GLN A 85 -2.84 -9.26 -12.81
C GLN A 85 -3.15 -7.76 -12.77
N LEU A 86 -2.29 -6.96 -12.14
CA LEU A 86 -2.42 -5.51 -12.12
C LEU A 86 -2.38 -4.92 -13.53
N ARG A 87 -1.42 -5.38 -14.36
CA ARG A 87 -1.29 -4.94 -15.75
C ARG A 87 -2.52 -5.31 -16.58
N ALA A 88 -3.00 -6.55 -16.46
CA ALA A 88 -4.17 -7.01 -17.20
C ALA A 88 -5.43 -6.17 -16.86
N ALA A 89 -5.63 -5.82 -15.60
CA ALA A 89 -6.74 -4.96 -15.20
C ALA A 89 -6.61 -3.52 -15.72
N ILE A 90 -5.39 -2.96 -15.71
CA ILE A 90 -5.12 -1.64 -16.30
C ILE A 90 -5.42 -1.67 -17.81
N ASP A 91 -4.93 -2.68 -18.52
CA ASP A 91 -5.15 -2.84 -19.97
C ASP A 91 -6.62 -3.06 -20.32
N ALA A 92 -7.39 -3.70 -19.43
CA ALA A 92 -8.84 -3.89 -19.56
C ALA A 92 -9.66 -2.67 -19.11
N GLU A 93 -9.02 -1.61 -18.59
CA GLU A 93 -9.68 -0.46 -17.97
C GLU A 93 -10.66 -0.85 -16.85
N GLU A 94 -10.31 -1.86 -16.05
CA GLU A 94 -11.12 -2.37 -14.96
C GLU A 94 -10.55 -1.97 -13.59
N PRO A 95 -11.41 -1.71 -12.58
CA PRO A 95 -10.96 -1.55 -11.20
C PRO A 95 -10.30 -2.83 -10.70
N THR A 96 -9.22 -2.70 -9.91
CA THR A 96 -8.55 -3.85 -9.30
C THR A 96 -8.00 -3.50 -7.93
N SER A 97 -7.84 -4.51 -7.08
CA SER A 97 -7.24 -4.37 -5.76
C SER A 97 -6.49 -5.64 -5.39
N LEU A 98 -5.23 -5.50 -4.99
CA LEU A 98 -4.36 -6.61 -4.58
C LEU A 98 -3.28 -6.15 -3.59
N GLU A 99 -2.57 -7.10 -3.01
CA GLU A 99 -1.49 -6.85 -2.05
C GLU A 99 -0.17 -7.39 -2.60
N LEU A 100 0.78 -6.51 -2.89
CA LEU A 100 2.09 -6.87 -3.43
C LEU A 100 3.22 -6.28 -2.60
N ARG A 101 4.40 -6.87 -2.71
CA ARG A 101 5.60 -6.37 -2.05
C ARG A 101 6.20 -5.22 -2.86
N ASN A 102 6.49 -4.12 -2.20
CA ASN A 102 7.15 -2.95 -2.79
C ASN A 102 8.37 -2.56 -1.97
N GLU A 103 9.23 -1.74 -2.55
CA GLU A 103 10.44 -1.20 -1.93
C GLU A 103 10.33 0.33 -1.81
N ARG A 104 10.65 0.82 -0.61
CA ARG A 104 10.78 2.25 -0.36
C ARG A 104 12.06 2.80 -1.00
N ARG A 105 12.20 4.12 -1.01
CA ARG A 105 13.41 4.81 -1.49
C ARG A 105 14.70 4.36 -0.81
N ASP A 106 14.62 3.95 0.47
CA ASP A 106 15.76 3.46 1.25
C ASP A 106 16.05 1.96 1.05
N GLY A 107 15.28 1.26 0.22
CA GLY A 107 15.38 -0.19 -0.02
C GLY A 107 14.61 -1.05 0.97
N THR A 108 13.92 -0.47 1.96
CA THR A 108 13.09 -1.24 2.90
C THR A 108 11.89 -1.79 2.17
N ALA A 109 11.71 -3.11 2.22
CA ALA A 109 10.53 -3.77 1.67
C ALA A 109 9.29 -3.56 2.56
N TYR A 110 8.12 -3.40 1.95
CA TYR A 110 6.84 -3.29 2.64
C TYR A 110 5.72 -3.95 1.83
N TRP A 111 4.67 -4.39 2.51
CA TRP A 111 3.45 -4.89 1.87
C TRP A 111 2.54 -3.72 1.51
N ASN A 112 2.36 -3.51 0.21
CA ASN A 112 1.45 -2.51 -0.33
C ASN A 112 0.13 -3.16 -0.75
N ARG A 113 -0.95 -2.80 -0.07
CA ARG A 113 -2.30 -3.00 -0.61
C ARG A 113 -2.63 -1.84 -1.54
N ILE A 114 -2.65 -2.11 -2.84
CA ILE A 114 -2.99 -1.14 -3.87
C ILE A 114 -4.41 -1.40 -4.39
N SER A 115 -5.20 -0.34 -4.53
CA SER A 115 -6.44 -0.33 -5.30
C SER A 115 -6.29 0.68 -6.45
N ILE A 116 -6.62 0.27 -7.67
CA ILE A 116 -6.57 1.12 -8.87
C ILE A 116 -7.98 1.24 -9.43
N THR A 117 -8.37 2.47 -9.80
CA THR A 117 -9.67 2.76 -10.41
C THR A 117 -9.49 3.70 -11.61
N PRO A 118 -10.02 3.33 -12.80
CA PRO A 118 -10.05 4.23 -13.94
C PRO A 118 -11.03 5.39 -13.68
N VAL A 119 -10.64 6.59 -14.10
CA VAL A 119 -11.48 7.79 -14.06
C VAL A 119 -11.78 8.19 -15.49
N ARG A 120 -13.08 8.29 -15.80
CA ARG A 120 -13.60 8.67 -17.10
C ARG A 120 -14.20 10.08 -17.05
N ASP A 121 -14.19 10.77 -18.18
CA ASP A 121 -14.89 12.04 -18.33
C ASP A 121 -16.40 11.85 -18.62
N GLU A 122 -17.07 12.95 -18.96
CA GLU A 122 -18.51 12.97 -19.27
C GLU A 122 -18.86 12.18 -20.56
N ASP A 123 -17.88 11.96 -21.45
CA ASP A 123 -18.01 11.22 -22.70
C ASP A 123 -17.59 9.74 -22.55
N ASP A 124 -17.39 9.26 -21.32
CA ASP A 124 -16.91 7.92 -20.97
C ASP A 124 -15.49 7.61 -21.46
N VAL A 125 -14.68 8.63 -21.75
CA VAL A 125 -13.29 8.47 -22.18
C VAL A 125 -12.37 8.39 -20.96
N LEU A 126 -11.49 7.40 -20.92
CA LEU A 126 -10.48 7.24 -19.87
C LEU A 126 -9.54 8.46 -19.82
N GLN A 127 -9.55 9.18 -18.70
CA GLN A 127 -8.71 10.35 -18.45
C GLN A 127 -7.51 10.03 -17.56
N ASN A 128 -7.72 9.27 -16.48
CA ASN A 128 -6.71 9.00 -15.47
C ASN A 128 -6.95 7.65 -14.79
N TYR A 129 -5.95 7.19 -14.04
CA TYR A 129 -6.16 6.19 -12.99
C TYR A 129 -5.89 6.80 -11.63
N ILE A 130 -6.72 6.48 -10.65
CA ILE A 130 -6.47 6.77 -9.24
C ILE A 130 -5.95 5.49 -8.59
N GLY A 131 -4.78 5.58 -7.95
CA GLY A 131 -4.22 4.54 -7.10
C GLY A 131 -4.31 4.94 -5.63
N ILE A 132 -4.83 4.04 -4.79
CA ILE A 132 -4.82 4.19 -3.33
C ILE A 132 -3.97 3.06 -2.75
N GLN A 133 -2.91 3.43 -2.06
CA GLN A 133 -1.92 2.55 -1.45
C GLN A 133 -2.08 2.56 0.06
N GLN A 134 -2.01 1.39 0.67
CA GLN A 134 -1.96 1.24 2.10
C GLN A 134 -0.83 0.28 2.48
N ASP A 135 0.00 0.72 3.40
CA ASP A 135 0.96 -0.16 4.04
C ASP A 135 0.24 -1.13 4.97
N VAL A 136 0.33 -2.42 4.67
CA VAL A 136 -0.27 -3.51 5.46
C VAL A 136 0.80 -4.42 6.07
N THR A 137 2.05 -3.96 6.13
CA THR A 137 3.20 -4.76 6.63
C THR A 137 2.98 -5.21 8.07
N GLU A 138 2.57 -4.32 8.97
CA GLU A 138 2.31 -4.67 10.37
C GLU A 138 1.18 -5.70 10.51
N ARG A 139 0.12 -5.55 9.70
CA ARG A 139 -1.00 -6.50 9.67
C ARG A 139 -0.53 -7.88 9.20
N LYS A 140 0.24 -7.94 8.10
CA LYS A 140 0.79 -9.18 7.54
C LYS A 140 1.73 -9.87 8.52
N GLU A 141 2.62 -9.14 9.17
CA GLU A 141 3.54 -9.73 10.14
C GLU A 141 2.79 -10.23 11.37
N SER A 142 1.78 -9.50 11.86
CA SER A 142 0.92 -9.98 12.94
C SER A 142 0.13 -11.24 12.56
N GLU A 143 -0.38 -11.32 11.33
CA GLU A 143 -1.07 -12.51 10.82
C GLU A 143 -0.13 -13.71 10.76
N ARG A 144 1.08 -13.50 10.20
CA ARG A 144 2.12 -14.55 10.11
C ARG A 144 2.53 -15.07 11.47
N GLN A 145 2.73 -14.18 12.46
CA GLN A 145 3.06 -14.57 13.82
C GLN A 145 1.92 -15.32 14.50
N PHE A 146 0.68 -14.90 14.25
CA PHE A 146 -0.50 -15.57 14.79
C PHE A 146 -0.66 -16.98 14.22
N GLU A 147 -0.50 -17.14 12.90
CA GLU A 147 -0.54 -18.44 12.22
C GLU A 147 0.57 -19.36 12.71
N ALA A 148 1.82 -18.90 12.74
CA ALA A 148 2.94 -19.67 13.25
C ALA A 148 2.71 -20.15 14.69
N ARG A 149 2.15 -19.29 15.55
CA ARG A 149 1.82 -19.66 16.94
C ARG A 149 0.69 -20.69 17.01
N LYS A 150 -0.30 -20.59 16.14
CA LYS A 150 -1.43 -21.54 16.08
C LYS A 150 -0.95 -22.92 15.62
N ASP A 151 -0.11 -22.96 14.60
CA ASP A 151 0.44 -24.21 14.06
C ASP A 151 1.28 -24.93 15.11
N LEU A 152 2.17 -24.18 15.80
CA LEU A 152 2.93 -24.70 16.92
C LEU A 152 2.03 -25.25 18.05
N LEU A 153 0.97 -24.55 18.43
CA LEU A 153 0.05 -25.04 19.46
C LEU A 153 -0.70 -26.31 19.01
N GLY A 154 -1.00 -26.43 17.72
CA GLY A 154 -1.57 -27.65 17.14
C GLY A 154 -0.63 -28.83 17.27
N GLU A 155 0.62 -28.66 16.86
CA GLU A 155 1.68 -29.68 16.96
C GLU A 155 1.90 -30.11 18.43
N ILE A 156 2.03 -29.16 19.35
CA ILE A 156 2.16 -29.46 20.79
C ILE A 156 0.98 -30.28 21.31
N TYR A 157 -0.25 -29.93 20.88
CA TYR A 157 -1.46 -30.62 21.32
C TYR A 157 -1.51 -32.05 20.78
N GLU A 158 -1.19 -32.25 19.51
CA GLU A 158 -1.13 -33.57 18.87
C GLU A 158 -0.09 -34.46 19.57
N THR A 159 1.15 -34.02 19.68
CA THR A 159 2.22 -34.78 20.36
C THR A 159 1.89 -35.08 21.81
N THR A 160 1.34 -34.11 22.56
CA THR A 160 1.03 -34.33 23.99
C THR A 160 -0.13 -35.30 24.20
N THR A 161 -1.14 -35.25 23.31
CA THR A 161 -2.36 -36.06 23.41
C THR A 161 -2.20 -37.45 22.79
N ASP A 162 -1.18 -37.64 21.95
CA ASP A 162 -0.90 -38.93 21.33
C ASP A 162 -0.61 -40.00 22.40
N SER A 163 -1.46 -41.03 22.48
CA SER A 163 -1.30 -42.13 23.43
C SER A 163 -0.26 -43.16 23.00
N GLU A 164 0.16 -43.15 21.73
CA GLU A 164 1.15 -44.07 21.16
C GLU A 164 2.59 -43.61 21.45
N LEU A 165 2.82 -42.31 21.61
CA LEU A 165 4.14 -41.76 21.94
C LEU A 165 4.48 -41.94 23.42
N THR A 166 5.71 -42.40 23.69
CA THR A 166 6.29 -42.41 25.03
C THR A 166 6.63 -41.00 25.50
N PHE A 167 6.87 -40.82 26.80
CA PHE A 167 7.27 -39.52 27.35
C PHE A 167 8.57 -38.98 26.72
N GLU A 168 9.54 -39.86 26.44
CA GLU A 168 10.82 -39.48 25.83
C GLU A 168 10.65 -39.05 24.38
N GLU A 169 9.79 -39.73 23.61
CA GLU A 169 9.46 -39.36 22.23
C GLU A 169 8.72 -38.02 22.17
N LYS A 170 7.72 -37.81 23.04
CA LYS A 170 7.02 -36.53 23.16
C LYS A 170 7.98 -35.38 23.49
N LEU A 171 8.91 -35.61 24.41
CA LEU A 171 9.89 -34.60 24.78
C LEU A 171 10.81 -34.26 23.61
N SER A 172 11.22 -35.25 22.82
CA SER A 172 12.05 -35.06 21.63
C SER A 172 11.34 -34.22 20.56
N GLU A 173 10.11 -34.60 20.20
CA GLU A 173 9.32 -33.89 19.18
C GLU A 173 9.02 -32.44 19.59
N LEU A 174 8.65 -32.20 20.86
CA LEU A 174 8.40 -30.85 21.36
C LEU A 174 9.65 -29.97 21.34
N LEU A 175 10.83 -30.55 21.60
CA LEU A 175 12.09 -29.82 21.54
C LEU A 175 12.43 -29.44 20.09
N GLU A 176 12.21 -30.34 19.13
CA GLU A 176 12.38 -30.06 17.70
C GLU A 176 11.42 -28.98 17.21
N ALA A 177 10.11 -29.08 17.53
CA ALA A 177 9.11 -28.07 17.19
C ALA A 177 9.46 -26.69 17.80
N SER A 178 9.96 -26.65 19.04
CA SER A 178 10.41 -25.39 19.64
C SER A 178 11.62 -24.79 18.94
N ARG A 179 12.51 -25.63 18.40
CA ARG A 179 13.73 -25.19 17.70
C ARG A 179 13.37 -24.50 16.39
N ASP A 180 12.50 -25.11 15.61
CA ASP A 180 12.17 -24.63 14.28
C ASP A 180 11.27 -23.36 14.31
N TYR A 181 10.52 -23.14 15.40
CA TYR A 181 9.64 -21.97 15.54
C TYR A 181 10.20 -20.81 16.37
N PHE A 182 11.10 -21.03 17.32
CA PHE A 182 11.58 -19.95 18.19
C PHE A 182 13.01 -19.48 17.91
N ASP A 183 13.73 -20.10 16.97
CA ASP A 183 15.12 -19.76 16.63
C ASP A 183 16.01 -19.63 17.90
N LEU A 184 15.73 -20.47 18.92
CA LEU A 184 16.38 -20.41 20.22
C LEU A 184 17.77 -21.05 20.12
N PRO A 185 18.85 -20.32 20.45
CA PRO A 185 20.19 -20.90 20.48
C PRO A 185 20.28 -21.93 21.61
N TYR A 186 20.95 -23.06 21.33
CA TYR A 186 21.23 -24.13 22.28
C TYR A 186 21.72 -23.62 23.65
N GLY A 187 21.22 -24.23 24.72
CA GLY A 187 21.96 -24.39 25.97
C GLY A 187 21.18 -24.17 27.26
N PHE A 188 20.73 -25.25 27.87
CA PHE A 188 20.90 -25.46 29.32
C PHE A 188 21.74 -26.71 29.53
#